data_AF-A0A956UWQ4-F1
#
_entry.id   AF-A0A956UWQ4-F1
#
_cell.length_a   1.000
_cell.length_b   1.000
_cell.length_c   1.000
_cell.angle_alpha   90.00
_cell.angle_beta   90.00
_cell.angle_gamma   90.00
#
_symmetry.space_group_name_H-M   'P 1'
#
loop_
_entity.id
_entity.type
_entity.pdbx_description
1 polymer ?
#
loop_
_entity_poly.entity_id
_entity_poly.type
_entity_poly.pdbx_seq_one_letter_code
_entity_poly.pdbx_strand_id
1 'polypeptide(L)' 'MSKVEWSAIEALVSHAFEGGAMPERQDLVDIAFATDASDDIVDALDSLPSRPVPSLDALKEHLTGKDLI' A
#
# COMPACT_ATOMS: atom_id res chain seq x y z
N MET A 1 12.63 10.25 -4.36
CA MET A 1 11.86 9.37 -3.48
C MET A 1 12.74 8.18 -3.20
N SER A 2 12.90 7.84 -1.93
CA SER A 2 13.69 6.67 -1.55
C SER A 2 12.85 5.44 -1.87
N LYS A 3 13.45 4.39 -2.44
CA LYS A 3 12.71 3.15 -2.69
C LYS A 3 12.25 2.57 -1.35
N VAL A 4 10.97 2.23 -1.27
CA VAL A 4 10.40 1.61 -0.08
C VAL A 4 10.57 0.11 -0.17
N GLU A 5 10.93 -0.53 0.93
CA GLU A 5 10.97 -1.99 0.99
C GLU A 5 9.55 -2.56 0.94
N TRP A 6 9.27 -3.41 -0.05
CA TRP A 6 7.98 -4.09 -0.19
C TRP A 6 7.56 -4.81 1.10
N SER A 7 8.51 -5.42 1.81
CA SER A 7 8.24 -6.13 3.06
C SER A 7 7.64 -5.24 4.15
N ALA A 8 8.00 -3.95 4.19
CA ALA A 8 7.44 -2.98 5.13
C ALA A 8 5.98 -2.64 4.77
N ILE A 9 5.69 -2.45 3.48
CA ILE A 9 4.33 -2.20 2.99
C ILE A 9 3.45 -3.43 3.22
N GLU A 10 3.95 -4.62 2.86
CA GLU A 10 3.22 -5.88 3.03
C GLU A 10 2.87 -6.14 4.49
N ALA A 11 3.81 -5.99 5.41
CA ALA A 11 3.55 -6.16 6.85
C ALA A 11 2.51 -5.15 7.35
N LEU A 12 2.51 -3.93 6.82
CA LEU A 12 1.59 -2.87 7.19
C LEU A 12 0.18 -3.11 6.67
N VAL A 13 0.01 -3.50 5.40
CA VAL A 13 -1.32 -3.59 4.76
C VAL A 13 -1.91 -5.00 4.70
N SER A 14 -1.12 -6.06 4.95
CA SER A 14 -1.57 -7.46 4.77
C SER A 14 -2.88 -7.78 5.48
N HIS A 15 -3.06 -7.30 6.71
CA HIS A 15 -4.28 -7.48 7.49
C HIS A 15 -5.52 -6.88 6.80
N ALA A 16 -5.36 -5.82 6.00
CA ALA A 16 -6.46 -5.18 5.28
C ALA A 16 -6.98 -6.03 4.11
N PHE A 17 -6.21 -7.02 3.65
CA PHE A 17 -6.60 -7.95 2.58
C PHE A 17 -7.07 -9.32 3.11
N GLU A 18 -7.06 -9.51 4.43
CA GLU A 18 -7.52 -10.77 5.03
C GLU A 18 -9.02 -11.00 4.76
N GLY A 19 -9.42 -12.27 4.63
CA GLY A 19 -10.81 -12.63 4.40
C GLY A 19 -11.37 -12.26 3.02
N GLY A 20 -10.52 -11.86 2.06
CA GLY A 20 -10.94 -11.44 0.72
C GLY A 20 -11.45 -10.01 0.65
N ALA A 21 -11.09 -9.19 1.63
CA ALA A 21 -11.35 -7.76 1.62
C ALA A 21 -10.57 -7.07 0.48
N MET A 22 -11.16 -5.99 -0.05
CA MET A 22 -10.58 -5.17 -1.11
C MET A 22 -10.50 -3.73 -0.58
N PRO A 23 -9.46 -3.39 0.18
CA PRO A 23 -9.33 -2.06 0.78
C PRO A 23 -9.20 -1.00 -0.30
N GLU A 24 -9.77 0.17 -0.05
CA GLU A 24 -9.59 1.33 -0.89
C GLU A 24 -8.25 2.00 -0.60
N ARG A 25 -7.82 2.85 -1.53
CA ARG A 25 -6.62 3.69 -1.35
C ARG A 25 -6.62 4.40 0.00
N GLN A 26 -7.76 4.97 0.39
CA GLN A 26 -7.85 5.74 1.62
C GLN A 26 -7.65 4.85 2.85
N ASP A 27 -8.22 3.64 2.87
CA ASP A 27 -8.02 2.69 3.98
C ASP A 27 -6.53 2.36 4.17
N LEU A 28 -5.81 2.12 3.07
CA LEU A 28 -4.37 1.81 3.10
C LEU A 28 -3.54 3.00 3.61
N VAL A 29 -3.86 4.21 3.14
CA VAL A 29 -3.21 5.45 3.59
C VAL A 29 -3.50 5.72 5.07
N ASP A 30 -4.74 5.49 5.51
CA ASP A 30 -5.15 5.66 6.90
C ASP A 30 -4.41 4.68 7.83
N ILE A 31 -4.21 3.43 7.39
CA ILE A 31 -3.37 2.45 8.10
C ILE A 31 -1.92 2.94 8.21
N ALA A 32 -1.37 3.50 7.13
CA ALA A 32 -0.01 4.03 7.13
C ALA A 32 0.14 5.19 8.12
N PHE A 33 -0.81 6.13 8.14
CA PHE A 33 -0.82 7.21 9.14
C PHE A 33 -1.04 6.68 10.57
N ALA A 34 -1.93 5.71 10.77
CA ALA A 34 -2.19 5.13 12.09
C ALA A 34 -0.99 4.40 12.68
N THR A 35 -0.10 3.88 11.82
CA THR A 35 1.08 3.12 12.22
C THR A 35 2.37 3.97 12.22
N ASP A 36 2.25 5.29 12.00
CA ASP A 36 3.40 6.22 11.88
C ASP A 36 4.42 5.74 10.83
N ALA A 37 3.89 5.27 9.68
CA ALA A 37 4.71 4.84 8.56
C ALA A 37 5.48 6.02 7.95
N SER A 38 6.60 5.72 7.28
CA SER A 38 7.40 6.76 6.62
C SER A 38 6.63 7.46 5.50
N ASP A 39 6.96 8.73 5.25
CA ASP A 39 6.38 9.51 4.17
C ASP A 39 6.48 8.79 2.81
N ASP A 40 7.60 8.10 2.53
CA ASP A 40 7.75 7.33 1.28
C ASP A 40 6.69 6.20 1.17
N ILE A 41 6.29 5.54 2.27
CA ILE A 41 5.21 4.52 2.27
C ILE A 41 3.86 5.19 2.02
N VAL A 42 3.60 6.30 2.70
CA VAL A 42 2.35 7.06 2.56
C VAL A 42 2.20 7.55 1.11
N ASP A 43 3.26 8.13 0.53
CA ASP A 43 3.29 8.58 -0.86
C ASP A 43 3.07 7.40 -1.84
N ALA A 44 3.65 6.24 -1.54
CA ALA A 44 3.46 5.06 -2.38
C ALA A 44 2.01 4.60 -2.41
N LEU A 45 1.34 4.55 -1.25
CA LEU A 45 -0.06 4.18 -1.12
C LEU A 45 -1.00 5.27 -1.67
N ASP A 46 -0.70 6.55 -1.44
CA ASP A 46 -1.48 7.68 -1.96
C ASP A 46 -1.45 7.75 -3.50
N SER A 47 -0.39 7.21 -4.11
CA SER A 47 -0.25 7.08 -5.55
C SER A 47 -1.23 6.07 -6.18
N LEU A 48 -1.90 5.23 -5.37
CA LEU A 48 -2.82 4.21 -5.89
C LEU A 48 -4.04 4.87 -6.58
N PRO A 49 -4.62 4.19 -7.58
CA PRO A 49 -5.83 4.68 -8.23
C PRO A 49 -7.02 4.70 -7.26
N SER A 50 -8.04 5.52 -7.54
CA SER A 50 -9.30 5.60 -6.77
C SER A 50 -10.22 4.39 -6.96
N ARG A 51 -9.65 3.18 -7.00
CA ARG A 51 -10.38 1.91 -7.07
C ARG A 51 -9.88 0.98 -5.96
N PRO A 52 -10.73 0.08 -5.45
CA PRO A 52 -10.32 -0.92 -4.47
C PRO A 52 -9.16 -1.75 -5.01
N VAL A 53 -8.21 -2.06 -4.14
CA VAL A 53 -7.09 -2.94 -4.47
C VAL A 53 -7.55 -4.39 -4.27
N PRO A 54 -7.50 -5.24 -5.31
CA PRO A 54 -8.09 -6.57 -5.23
C PRO A 54 -7.24 -7.57 -4.44
N SER A 55 -5.93 -7.33 -4.32
CA SER A 55 -5.00 -8.20 -3.60
C SER A 55 -3.66 -7.50 -3.34
N LEU A 56 -2.85 -8.08 -2.44
CA LEU A 56 -1.45 -7.66 -2.22
C LEU A 56 -0.60 -7.77 -3.49
N ASP A 57 -0.80 -8.80 -4.31
CA ASP A 57 -0.08 -8.93 -5.58
C ASP A 57 -0.38 -7.76 -6.53
N ALA A 58 -1.66 -7.36 -6.63
CA ALA A 58 -2.05 -6.21 -7.45
C ALA A 58 -1.47 -4.89 -6.91
N LEU A 59 -1.37 -4.75 -5.58
CA LEU A 59 -0.68 -3.63 -4.95
C LEU A 59 0.80 -3.62 -5.35
N LYS A 60 1.47 -4.76 -5.20
CA LYS A 60 2.90 -4.93 -5.53
C LYS A 60 3.19 -4.61 -6.99
N GLU A 61 2.39 -5.14 -7.92
CA GLU A 61 2.51 -4.85 -9.34
C GLU A 61 2.37 -3.36 -9.63
N HIS A 62 1.42 -2.68 -8.98
CA HIS A 62 1.22 -1.24 -9.16
C HIS A 62 2.43 -0.42 -8.70
N LEU A 63 2.94 -0.72 -7.50
CA LEU A 63 4.08 -0.02 -6.92
C LEU A 63 5.38 -0.30 -7.69
N THR A 64 5.58 -1.54 -8.13
CA THR A 64 6.71 -1.93 -8.98
C THR A 64 6.64 -1.22 -10.33
N GLY A 65 5.45 -1.14 -10.93
CA GLY A 65 5.22 -0.42 -12.20
C GLY A 65 5.50 1.08 -12.11
N LYS A 66 5.51 1.65 -10.90
CA LYS A 66 5.83 3.06 -10.62
C LYS A 66 7.27 3.28 -10.12
N ASP A 67 8.08 2.22 -10.03
CA ASP A 67 9.45 2.25 -9.48
C ASP A 67 9.51 2.80 -8.03
N LEU A 68 8.44 2.59 -7.25
CA LEU A 68 8.33 3.03 -5.85
C LEU A 68 8.89 1.98 -4.86
N ILE A 69 9.02 0.74 -5.32
CA ILE A 69 9.60 -0.41 -4.62
C ILE A 69 10.60 -1.14 -5.52
#